data_AF-H3KEN4-F1
#
_entry.id   AF-H3KEN4-F1
#
_cell.length_a   1.000
_cell.length_b   1.000
_cell.length_c   1.000
_cell.angle_alpha   90.00
_cell.angle_beta   90.00
_cell.angle_gamma   90.00
#
_symmetry.space_group_name_H-M   'P 1'
#
loop_
_entity.id
_entity.type
_entity.pdbx_description
1 polymer ?
#
loop_
_entity_poly.entity_id
_entity_poly.type
_entity_poly.pdbx_seq_one_letter_code
_entity_poly.pdbx_strand_id
1 'polypeptide(L)'
;MKVRCPTCGREALYAPENPYRPFCSERCRLIDLGAWSNDEYVIEGEPGSADLLSPEDLQSASEERARLDAKALRADASPKRRTTRR
;
A
#
# COMPACT_ATOMS: atom_id res chain seq x y z
N MET A 1 -12.42 -13.14 -13.88
CA MET A 1 -13.09 -12.82 -12.59
C MET A 1 -13.84 -11.49 -12.77
N LYS A 2 -14.91 -11.21 -12.01
CA LYS A 2 -15.56 -9.89 -12.00
C LYS A 2 -15.37 -9.23 -10.64
N VAL A 3 -15.19 -7.91 -10.63
CA VAL A 3 -15.05 -7.08 -9.42
C VAL A 3 -15.99 -5.89 -9.48
N ARG A 4 -16.24 -5.23 -8.34
CA ARG A 4 -17.01 -3.98 -8.30
C ARG A 4 -16.12 -2.83 -8.74
N CYS A 5 -16.58 -2.04 -9.72
CA CYS A 5 -15.93 -0.81 -10.14
C CYS A 5 -15.93 0.18 -8.97
N PRO A 6 -14.78 0.69 -8.52
CA PRO A 6 -14.72 1.57 -7.34
C PRO A 6 -15.43 2.91 -7.57
N THR A 7 -15.45 3.41 -8.81
CA THR A 7 -16.06 4.71 -9.15
C THR A 7 -17.59 4.68 -9.21
N CYS A 8 -18.20 3.60 -9.69
CA CYS A 8 -19.64 3.57 -9.97
C CYS A 8 -20.38 2.32 -9.48
N GLY A 9 -19.68 1.37 -8.85
CA GLY A 9 -20.25 0.16 -8.26
C GLY A 9 -20.70 -0.92 -9.25
N ARG A 10 -20.69 -0.67 -10.57
CA ARG A 10 -21.02 -1.68 -11.60
C ARG A 10 -19.99 -2.81 -11.64
N GLU A 11 -20.39 -3.97 -12.18
CA GLU A 11 -19.44 -5.05 -12.42
C GLU A 11 -18.41 -4.66 -13.50
N ALA A 12 -17.13 -4.87 -13.18
CA ALA A 12 -16.01 -4.73 -14.10
C ALA A 12 -15.38 -6.11 -14.34
N LEU A 13 -15.08 -6.42 -15.61
CA LEU A 13 -14.31 -7.61 -15.94
C LEU A 13 -12.87 -7.43 -15.45
N TYR A 14 -12.41 -8.32 -14.59
CA TYR A 14 -11.03 -8.38 -14.13
C TYR A 14 -10.29 -9.45 -14.95
N ALA A 15 -9.88 -9.06 -16.15
CA ALA A 15 -9.17 -9.88 -17.12
C ALA A 15 -8.44 -8.98 -18.16
N PRO A 16 -7.43 -9.49 -18.89
CA PRO A 16 -6.66 -8.78 -19.92
C PRO A 16 -7.50 -7.94 -20.90
N GLU A 17 -8.68 -8.44 -21.27
CA GLU A 17 -9.60 -7.86 -22.26
C GLU A 17 -10.21 -6.53 -21.82
N ASN A 18 -10.25 -6.26 -20.51
CA ASN A 18 -10.60 -4.95 -19.98
C ASN A 18 -9.31 -4.20 -19.62
N PRO A 19 -8.83 -3.26 -20.46
CA PRO A 19 -7.60 -2.50 -20.18
C PRO A 19 -7.76 -1.50 -19.03
N TYR A 20 -9.00 -1.23 -18.60
CA TYR A 20 -9.31 -0.27 -17.55
C TYR A 20 -9.56 -0.94 -16.20
N ARG A 21 -9.33 -2.25 -16.06
CA ARG A 21 -9.45 -2.95 -14.77
C ARG A 21 -8.68 -2.21 -13.65
N PRO A 22 -9.24 -2.04 -12.43
CA PRO A 22 -10.50 -2.60 -11.92
C PRO A 22 -11.76 -1.80 -12.29
N PHE A 23 -11.65 -0.76 -13.11
CA PHE A 23 -12.78 0.06 -13.55
C PHE A 23 -13.57 -0.59 -14.69
N CYS A 24 -14.85 -0.25 -14.81
CA CYS A 24 -15.71 -0.75 -15.88
C CYS A 24 -15.50 -0.04 -17.24
N SER A 25 -14.83 1.11 -17.25
CA SER A 25 -14.56 1.89 -18.46
C SER A 25 -13.47 2.95 -18.22
N GLU A 26 -12.93 3.50 -19.32
CA GLU A 26 -11.99 4.63 -19.28
C GLU A 26 -12.53 5.83 -18.50
N ARG A 27 -13.80 6.18 -18.71
CA ARG A 27 -14.46 7.28 -18.00
C ARG A 27 -14.36 7.12 -16.49
N CYS A 28 -14.57 5.90 -15.96
CA CYS A 28 -14.48 5.67 -14.52
C CYS A 28 -13.03 5.80 -14.01
N ARG A 29 -12.05 5.32 -14.77
CA ARG A 29 -10.62 5.52 -14.47
C ARG A 29 -10.26 7.01 -14.38
N LEU A 30 -10.76 7.82 -15.32
CA LEU A 30 -10.49 9.26 -15.35
C LEU A 30 -11.17 10.02 -14.23
N ILE A 31 -12.40 9.64 -13.85
CA ILE A 31 -13.08 10.24 -12.70
C ILE A 31 -12.30 9.97 -11.41
N ASP A 32 -11.87 8.72 -11.20
CA ASP A 32 -11.09 8.36 -10.02
C ASP A 32 -9.77 9.14 -9.95
N LEU A 33 -9.07 9.26 -11.08
CA LEU A 33 -7.88 10.10 -11.19
C LEU A 33 -8.16 11.59 -10.89
N GLY A 34 -9.31 12.09 -11.35
CA GLY A 34 -9.77 13.44 -11.05
C GLY A 34 -9.99 13.67 -9.55
N ALA A 35 -10.64 12.73 -8.86
CA ALA A 35 -10.86 12.79 -7.41
C ALA A 35 -9.53 12.85 -6.63
N TRP A 36 -8.53 12.07 -7.04
CA TRP A 36 -7.17 12.18 -6.49
C TRP A 36 -6.53 13.54 -6.76
N SER A 37 -6.67 14.07 -7.98
CA SER A 37 -6.07 15.36 -8.35
C SER A 37 -6.73 16.56 -7.65
N ASN A 38 -7.97 16.37 -7.19
CA ASN A 38 -8.77 17.39 -6.51
C ASN A 38 -8.74 17.24 -4.97
N ASP A 39 -7.88 16.38 -4.42
CA ASP A 39 -7.79 16.09 -2.99
C ASP A 39 -9.12 15.61 -2.35
N GLU A 40 -9.99 14.96 -3.13
CA GLU A 40 -11.24 14.37 -2.61
C GLU A 40 -10.99 13.11 -1.77
N TYR A 41 -9.86 12.44 -2.03
CA TYR A 41 -9.38 11.32 -1.22
C TYR A 41 -8.34 11.81 -0.21
N VAL A 42 -8.67 11.67 1.08
CA VAL A 42 -7.82 12.09 2.20
C VAL A 42 -7.47 10.87 3.04
N ILE A 43 -6.18 10.73 3.36
CA ILE A 43 -5.71 9.78 4.37
C ILE A 43 -5.71 10.51 5.72
N GLU A 44 -6.37 9.92 6.72
CA GLU A 44 -6.42 10.50 8.05
C GLU A 44 -5.02 10.64 8.66
N GLY A 45 -4.74 11.81 9.24
CA GLY A 45 -3.45 12.17 9.80
C GLY A 45 -3.48 13.58 10.39
N GLU A 46 -2.37 13.99 11.02
CA GLU A 46 -2.22 15.38 11.46
C GLU A 46 -2.03 16.30 10.23
N PRO A 47 -2.73 17.44 10.14
CA PRO A 47 -2.60 18.34 9.00
C PRO A 47 -1.14 18.76 8.78
N GLY A 48 -0.65 18.61 7.54
CA GLY A 48 0.73 18.93 7.19
C GLY A 48 1.77 17.89 7.63
N SER A 49 1.38 16.78 8.26
CA SER A 49 2.34 15.75 8.69
C SER A 49 3.20 15.19 7.56
N ALA A 50 2.69 15.21 6.32
CA ALA A 50 3.45 14.83 5.13
C ALA A 50 4.53 15.86 4.76
N ASP A 51 4.27 17.15 5.00
CA ASP A 51 5.18 18.26 4.69
C ASP A 51 6.28 18.43 5.74
N LEU A 52 6.07 17.89 6.95
CA LEU A 52 7.03 17.96 8.05
C LEU A 52 8.21 16.99 7.92
N LEU A 53 8.22 16.12 6.90
CA LEU A 53 9.29 15.14 6.70
C LEU A 53 10.33 15.67 5.72
N SER A 54 11.56 15.87 6.20
CA SER A 54 12.68 16.17 5.31
C SER A 54 13.16 14.92 4.56
N PRO A 55 13.88 15.08 3.44
CA PRO A 55 14.51 13.95 2.76
C PRO A 55 15.41 13.11 3.68
N GLU A 56 16.07 13.74 4.66
CA GLU A 56 16.92 13.08 5.64
C GLU A 56 16.10 12.23 6.63
N ASP A 57 14.93 12.72 7.04
CA ASP A 57 13.99 11.99 7.89
C ASP A 57 13.44 10.75 7.17
N LEU A 58 13.08 10.89 5.89
CA LEU A 58 12.60 9.78 5.07
C LEU A 58 13.67 8.70 4.90
N GLN A 59 14.92 9.12 4.66
CA GLN A 59 16.04 8.19 4.48
C GLN A 59 16.34 7.45 5.79
N SER A 60 16.36 8.16 6.92
CA SER A 60 16.53 7.58 8.25
C SER A 60 15.43 6.58 8.58
N ALA A 61 14.17 6.91 8.29
CA ALA A 61 13.03 6.01 8.48
C ALA A 61 13.14 4.74 7.63
N SER A 62 13.61 4.86 6.39
CA SER A 62 13.83 3.71 5.50
C SER A 62 14.93 2.77 6.03
N GLU A 63 16.03 3.33 6.54
CA GLU A 63 17.13 2.56 7.13
C GLU A 63 16.70 1.86 8.41
N GLU A 64 15.94 2.56 9.26
CA GLU A 64 15.41 1.97 10.48
C GLU A 64 14.47 0.81 10.16
N ARG A 65 13.55 0.98 9.21
CA ARG A 65 12.68 -0.08 8.71
C ARG A 65 13.49 -1.29 8.24
N ALA A 66 14.52 -1.08 7.41
CA ALA A 66 15.38 -2.15 6.92
C ALA A 66 16.15 -2.86 8.05
N ARG A 67 16.61 -2.13 9.06
CA ARG A 67 17.27 -2.71 10.26
C ARG A 67 16.30 -3.57 11.06
N LEU A 68 15.06 -3.12 11.24
CA LEU A 68 14.02 -3.87 11.97
C LEU A 68 13.65 -5.15 11.23
N ASP A 69 13.45 -5.08 9.90
CA ASP A 69 13.17 -6.25 9.07
C ASP A 69 14.32 -7.26 9.11
N ALA A 70 15.57 -6.80 9.01
CA ALA A 70 16.75 -7.66 9.13
C ALA A 70 16.87 -8.31 10.52
N LYS A 71 16.50 -7.58 11.59
CA LYS A 71 16.48 -8.11 12.96
C LYS A 71 15.39 -9.17 13.13
N ALA A 72 14.20 -8.95 12.57
CA ALA A 72 13.11 -9.92 12.58
C ALA A 72 13.51 -11.23 11.89
N LEU A 73 14.07 -11.13 10.68
CA LEU A 73 14.56 -12.30 9.93
C LEU A 73 15.64 -13.09 10.70
N ARG A 74 16.54 -12.39 11.41
CA ARG A 74 17.55 -13.02 12.27
C ARG A 74 16.95 -13.70 13.51
N ALA A 75 15.89 -13.12 14.08
CA ALA A 75 15.17 -13.71 15.20
C ALA A 75 14.44 -15.00 14.77
N ASP A 76 13.82 -14.99 13.59
CA ASP A 76 13.14 -16.16 13.02
C ASP A 76 14.11 -17.27 12.58
N ALA A 77 15.33 -16.90 12.17
CA ALA A 77 16.40 -17.84 11.85
C ALA A 77 17.15 -18.38 13.08
N SER A 78 16.84 -17.90 14.30
CA SER A 78 17.54 -18.34 15.50
C SER A 78 17.12 -19.78 15.87
N PRO A 79 18.06 -20.75 15.92
CA PRO A 79 17.70 -22.14 16.17
C PRO A 79 17.14 -22.28 17.59
N LYS A 80 15.89 -22.73 17.71
CA LYS A 80 15.26 -23.01 19.01
C LYS A 80 16.15 -24.01 19.76
N ARG A 81 16.80 -23.55 20.83
CA ARG A 81 17.63 -24.38 21.70
C ARG A 81 16.78 -25.54 22.21
N ARG A 82 17.01 -26.75 21.67
CA ARG A 82 16.41 -27.99 22.19
C ARG A 82 17.03 -28.27 23.55
N THR A 83 16.34 -27.89 24.62
CA THR A 83 16.74 -28.23 25.99
C THR A 83 16.43 -29.72 26.19
N THR A 84 17.45 -30.58 26.16
CA THR A 84 17.29 -31.98 26.56
C THR A 84 17.23 -32.03 28.08
N ARG A 85 16.02 -32.14 28.63
CA ARG A 85 15.80 -32.34 30.08
C ARG A 85 16.16 -33.81 30.38
N ARG A 86 17.15 -33.98 31.25
CA ARG A 86 17.68 -35.28 31.69
C ARG A 86 16.80 -35.87 32.80
#